data_AF-A0A3D2IIV7-F1
#
_entry.id   AF-A0A3D2IIV7-F1
#
_cell.length_a   1.000
_cell.length_b   1.000
_cell.length_c   1.000
_cell.angle_alpha   90.00
_cell.angle_beta   90.00
_cell.angle_gamma   90.00
#
_symmetry.space_group_name_H-M   'P 1'
#
loop_
_entity.id
_entity.type
_entity.pdbx_description
1 polymer ?
#
loop_
_entity_poly.entity_id
_entity_poly.type
_entity_poly.pdbx_seq_one_letter_code
_entity_poly.pdbx_strand_id
1 'polypeptide(L)'
;MNSNNWNTWRTYLEELADPQSVDTSTLLSKTSLSEDIWTKNEQLKPEILQAALRIAQEYFQDLELDPNIKIKDITLTGSLASYNWSDMSDFDLHILIDFNELTNRDLLEDYLRQKSRIWNITHKILLKGYEVEIYVQDTNEPHYTAGEYSLMNNRWNKRPFLGKMNIDYQTVKQKAAKIMDEIDDAYDLFAEKDFLEAKEAGDAIMERLRRYRKAGLESGGIYSIENLVFKVLRRNNYLEKLSNVRTNSYDSLMGVNQ
;
A
#
# COMPACT_ATOMS: atom_id res chain seq x y z
N MET A 1 -17.93 19.37 45.15
CA MET A 1 -16.65 18.74 45.54
C MET A 1 -16.21 17.89 44.36
N ASN A 2 -15.07 18.25 43.76
CA ASN A 2 -14.46 17.57 42.62
C ASN A 2 -14.18 16.10 42.97
N SER A 3 -15.00 15.18 42.46
CA SER A 3 -14.61 13.78 42.36
C SER A 3 -13.58 13.69 41.24
N ASN A 4 -12.35 13.40 41.64
CA ASN A 4 -11.18 13.25 40.82
C ASN A 4 -11.45 12.55 39.48
N ASN A 5 -11.27 13.30 38.39
CA ASN A 5 -11.14 12.82 37.02
C ASN A 5 -9.85 11.97 36.82
N TRP A 6 -9.26 11.47 37.92
CA TRP A 6 -7.93 10.89 37.92
C TRP A 6 -7.88 9.44 37.43
N ASN A 7 -8.98 8.71 37.56
CA ASN A 7 -9.05 7.32 37.10
C ASN A 7 -9.33 7.25 35.59
N THR A 8 -10.13 8.19 35.05
CA THR A 8 -10.51 8.24 33.64
C THR A 8 -9.31 8.46 32.72
N TRP A 9 -8.40 9.39 33.07
CA TRP A 9 -7.19 9.60 32.26
C TRP A 9 -6.21 8.43 32.35
N ARG A 10 -6.23 7.67 33.45
CA ARG A 10 -5.33 6.53 33.65
C ARG A 10 -5.78 5.32 32.83
N THR A 11 -7.09 5.11 32.70
CA THR A 11 -7.67 4.16 31.76
C THR A 11 -7.34 4.54 30.31
N TYR A 12 -7.46 5.83 29.96
CA TYR A 12 -7.03 6.34 28.63
C TYR A 12 -5.54 6.16 28.34
N LEU A 13 -4.66 6.20 29.36
CA LEU A 13 -3.23 5.91 29.20
C LEU A 13 -2.93 4.41 29.10
N GLU A 14 -3.81 3.55 29.62
CA GLU A 14 -3.69 2.09 29.54
C GLU A 14 -4.23 1.52 28.22
N GLU A 15 -5.11 2.25 27.52
CA GLU A 15 -5.60 1.95 26.16
C GLU A 15 -4.71 2.50 25.03
N LEU A 16 -3.65 3.25 25.34
CA LEU A 16 -2.69 3.66 24.31
C LEU A 16 -1.93 2.44 23.80
N ALA A 17 -1.93 2.23 22.48
CA ALA A 17 -1.05 1.30 21.81
C ALA A 17 0.40 1.61 22.24
N ASP A 18 1.04 0.69 22.95
CA ASP A 18 2.43 0.86 23.39
C ASP A 18 3.33 1.00 22.14
N PRO A 19 4.01 2.15 21.93
CA PRO A 19 4.90 2.30 20.78
C PRO A 19 5.99 1.22 20.72
N GLN A 20 6.37 0.62 21.85
CA GLN A 20 7.34 -0.47 21.88
C GLN A 20 6.77 -1.81 21.39
N SER A 21 5.45 -2.04 21.48
CA SER A 21 4.81 -3.24 20.96
C SER A 21 4.64 -3.22 19.43
N VAL A 22 4.82 -2.06 18.79
CA VAL A 22 4.77 -1.92 17.33
C VAL A 22 5.98 -2.61 16.68
N ASP A 23 5.72 -3.69 15.94
CA ASP A 23 6.75 -4.41 15.18
C ASP A 23 7.14 -3.65 13.89
N THR A 24 8.42 -3.31 13.79
CA THR A 24 9.04 -2.66 12.63
C THR A 24 10.13 -3.52 11.97
N SER A 25 10.32 -4.76 12.42
CA SER A 25 11.41 -5.64 11.97
C SER A 25 11.37 -5.88 10.46
N THR A 26 10.17 -6.01 9.91
CA THR A 26 9.90 -6.21 8.48
C THR A 26 10.18 -4.97 7.62
N LEU A 27 10.46 -3.80 8.22
CA LEU A 27 10.82 -2.57 7.49
C LEU A 27 12.33 -2.43 7.26
N LEU A 28 13.13 -3.24 7.96
CA LEU A 28 14.59 -3.18 7.90
C LEU A 28 15.10 -3.55 6.50
N SER A 29 16.00 -2.72 5.97
CA SER A 29 16.69 -3.01 4.72
C SER A 29 17.54 -4.27 4.85
N LYS A 30 17.46 -5.11 3.83
CA LYS A 30 18.29 -6.29 3.60
C LYS A 30 19.62 -5.88 2.95
N THR A 31 20.59 -6.79 2.99
CA THR A 31 21.91 -6.59 2.36
C THR A 31 21.96 -7.02 0.90
N SER A 32 20.92 -7.70 0.41
CA SER A 32 20.78 -8.18 -0.96
C SER A 32 19.33 -8.07 -1.43
N LEU A 33 19.15 -8.09 -2.76
CA LEU A 33 17.84 -8.33 -3.35
C LEU A 33 17.37 -9.76 -3.03
N SER A 34 16.06 -10.01 -3.13
CA SER A 34 15.50 -11.34 -2.86
C SER A 34 16.09 -12.40 -3.77
N GLU A 35 16.82 -13.36 -3.20
CA GLU A 35 17.43 -14.46 -3.95
C GLU A 35 16.40 -15.38 -4.58
N ASP A 36 15.14 -15.34 -4.14
CA ASP A 36 14.04 -16.07 -4.75
C ASP A 36 13.68 -15.51 -6.12
N ILE A 37 13.78 -14.18 -6.28
CA ILE A 37 13.36 -13.44 -7.47
C ILE A 37 14.54 -13.15 -8.41
N TRP A 38 15.69 -12.80 -7.84
CA TRP A 38 16.84 -12.29 -8.55
C TRP A 38 17.95 -13.33 -8.66
N THR A 39 18.67 -13.29 -9.78
CA THR A 39 19.94 -14.02 -9.95
C THR A 39 21.07 -13.29 -9.23
N LYS A 40 22.24 -13.94 -9.09
CA LYS A 40 23.45 -13.34 -8.51
C LYS A 40 23.92 -12.07 -9.25
N ASN A 41 23.57 -11.94 -10.53
CA ASN A 41 23.90 -10.77 -11.36
C ASN A 41 22.78 -9.70 -11.33
N GLU A 42 21.82 -9.83 -10.39
CA GLU A 42 20.69 -8.92 -10.23
C GLU A 42 19.84 -8.78 -11.52
N GLN A 43 19.70 -9.89 -12.25
CA GLN A 43 18.70 -10.04 -13.31
C GLN A 43 17.55 -10.89 -12.81
N LEU A 44 16.34 -10.62 -13.30
CA LEU A 44 15.16 -11.41 -12.95
C LEU A 44 15.35 -12.85 -13.43
N LYS A 45 14.99 -13.84 -12.60
CA LYS A 45 15.10 -15.24 -13.02
C LYS A 45 14.20 -15.50 -14.24
N PRO A 46 14.68 -16.24 -15.27
CA PRO A 46 13.95 -16.41 -16.52
C PRO A 46 12.53 -16.96 -16.36
N GLU A 47 12.32 -17.92 -15.46
CA GLU A 47 11.00 -18.50 -15.21
C GLU A 47 10.01 -17.49 -14.60
N ILE A 48 10.51 -16.58 -13.77
CA ILE A 48 9.72 -15.51 -13.14
C ILE A 48 9.38 -14.45 -14.18
N LEU A 49 10.37 -14.05 -14.99
CA LEU A 49 10.20 -13.10 -16.09
C LEU A 49 9.12 -13.57 -17.08
N GLN A 50 9.19 -14.83 -17.52
CA GLN A 50 8.24 -15.39 -18.46
C GLN A 50 6.82 -15.46 -17.87
N ALA A 51 6.69 -15.89 -16.62
CA ALA A 51 5.39 -15.93 -15.95
C ALA A 51 4.78 -14.54 -15.79
N ALA A 52 5.57 -13.56 -15.33
CA ALA A 52 5.10 -12.19 -15.12
C ALA A 52 4.70 -11.50 -16.44
N LEU A 53 5.48 -11.67 -17.52
CA LEU A 53 5.10 -11.15 -18.85
C LEU A 53 3.78 -11.75 -19.35
N ARG A 54 3.60 -13.07 -19.17
CA ARG A 54 2.37 -13.75 -19.57
C ARG A 54 1.15 -13.23 -18.80
N ILE A 55 1.27 -13.12 -17.48
CA ILE A 55 0.22 -12.58 -16.61
C ILE A 55 -0.18 -11.17 -17.04
N ALA A 56 0.80 -10.27 -17.22
CA ALA A 56 0.53 -8.90 -17.65
C ALA A 56 -0.14 -8.84 -19.04
N GLN A 57 0.29 -9.69 -19.98
CA GLN A 57 -0.28 -9.73 -21.34
C GLN A 57 -1.71 -10.25 -21.35
N GLU A 58 -2.00 -11.34 -20.64
CA GLU A 58 -3.37 -11.89 -20.53
C GLU A 58 -4.30 -10.87 -19.85
N TYR A 59 -3.87 -10.29 -18.73
CA TYR A 59 -4.65 -9.24 -18.05
C TYR A 59 -4.91 -8.02 -18.96
N PHE A 60 -3.89 -7.54 -19.69
CA PHE A 60 -4.07 -6.39 -20.57
C PHE A 60 -5.04 -6.67 -21.72
N GLN A 61 -5.07 -7.90 -22.23
CA GLN A 61 -6.03 -8.33 -23.25
C GLN A 61 -7.46 -8.31 -22.70
N ASP A 62 -7.68 -8.79 -21.47
CA ASP A 62 -8.99 -8.82 -20.80
C ASP A 62 -9.56 -7.43 -20.46
N LEU A 63 -8.75 -6.37 -20.56
CA LEU A 63 -9.23 -5.00 -20.42
C LEU A 63 -10.06 -4.52 -21.63
N GLU A 64 -9.89 -5.18 -22.79
CA GLU A 64 -10.58 -4.87 -24.06
C GLU A 64 -10.48 -3.38 -24.44
N LEU A 65 -9.32 -2.77 -24.21
CA LEU A 65 -9.06 -1.37 -24.53
C LEU A 65 -9.03 -1.13 -26.05
N ASP A 66 -9.13 0.15 -26.44
CA ASP A 66 -8.93 0.56 -27.84
C ASP A 66 -7.60 -0.02 -28.36
N PRO A 67 -7.60 -0.70 -29.54
CA PRO A 67 -6.39 -1.30 -30.10
C PRO A 67 -5.22 -0.34 -30.31
N ASN A 68 -5.47 0.97 -30.37
CA ASN A 68 -4.42 1.99 -30.47
C ASN A 68 -3.64 2.17 -29.16
N ILE A 69 -4.23 1.82 -28.02
CA ILE A 69 -3.57 1.89 -26.71
C ILE A 69 -2.57 0.74 -26.63
N LYS A 70 -1.29 1.07 -26.54
CA LYS A 70 -0.20 0.10 -26.48
C LYS A 70 0.49 0.12 -25.14
N ILE A 71 0.86 -1.08 -24.68
CA ILE A 71 1.82 -1.25 -23.59
C ILE A 71 3.14 -0.61 -24.00
N LYS A 72 3.61 0.35 -23.21
CA LYS A 72 4.90 1.01 -23.38
C LYS A 72 6.02 0.24 -22.68
N ASP A 73 5.74 -0.29 -21.48
CA ASP A 73 6.63 -1.19 -20.74
C ASP A 73 5.82 -2.05 -19.76
N ILE A 74 6.42 -3.13 -19.28
CA ILE A 74 5.94 -3.90 -18.13
C ILE A 74 7.07 -3.90 -17.11
N THR A 75 6.82 -3.39 -15.91
CA THR A 75 7.84 -3.19 -14.90
C THR A 75 7.54 -3.93 -13.60
N LEU A 76 8.60 -4.42 -12.95
CA LEU A 76 8.58 -4.80 -11.54
C LEU A 76 9.13 -3.62 -10.75
N THR A 77 8.35 -3.14 -9.78
CA THR A 77 8.71 -2.03 -8.90
C THR A 77 8.48 -2.42 -7.44
N GLY A 78 8.41 -1.42 -6.55
CA GLY A 78 8.02 -1.60 -5.17
C GLY A 78 9.04 -2.38 -4.35
N SER A 79 8.55 -3.25 -3.47
CA SER A 79 9.41 -3.80 -2.41
C SER A 79 10.41 -4.83 -2.94
N LEU A 80 10.00 -5.71 -3.86
CA LEU A 80 10.86 -6.72 -4.48
C LEU A 80 11.88 -6.14 -5.48
N ALA A 81 11.65 -4.93 -5.98
CA ALA A 81 12.62 -4.14 -6.74
C ALA A 81 13.50 -3.23 -5.86
N SER A 82 13.58 -3.53 -4.55
CA SER A 82 14.35 -2.76 -3.57
C SER A 82 15.06 -3.67 -2.58
N TYR A 83 15.86 -3.09 -1.68
CA TYR A 83 16.45 -3.81 -0.55
C TYR A 83 15.52 -3.91 0.66
N ASN A 84 14.29 -3.38 0.61
CA ASN A 84 13.33 -3.36 1.71
C ASN A 84 12.21 -4.38 1.52
N TRP A 85 12.53 -5.53 0.93
CA TRP A 85 11.64 -6.66 0.79
C TRP A 85 11.55 -7.50 2.08
N SER A 86 10.46 -8.24 2.21
CA SER A 86 10.18 -9.16 3.33
C SER A 86 9.26 -10.28 2.85
N ASP A 87 8.97 -11.27 3.69
CA ASP A 87 8.00 -12.33 3.35
C ASP A 87 6.55 -11.80 3.19
N MET A 88 6.30 -10.56 3.64
CA MET A 88 5.04 -9.82 3.42
C MET A 88 5.08 -8.91 2.18
N SER A 89 6.05 -9.13 1.28
CA SER A 89 6.16 -8.37 0.04
C SER A 89 5.24 -8.94 -1.02
N ASP A 90 4.78 -8.06 -1.90
CA ASP A 90 4.00 -8.41 -3.07
C ASP A 90 4.91 -8.29 -4.32
N PHE A 91 4.54 -8.99 -5.39
CA PHE A 91 5.15 -8.86 -6.71
C PHE A 91 4.40 -7.77 -7.48
N ASP A 92 4.81 -6.52 -7.25
CA ASP A 92 4.23 -5.29 -7.81
C ASP A 92 4.47 -5.20 -9.33
N LEU A 93 3.53 -5.70 -10.13
CA LEU A 93 3.59 -5.76 -11.59
C LEU A 93 2.85 -4.59 -12.23
N HIS A 94 3.60 -3.66 -12.81
CA HIS A 94 3.07 -2.44 -13.41
C HIS A 94 3.06 -2.54 -14.94
N ILE A 95 1.91 -2.29 -15.55
CA ILE A 95 1.74 -2.18 -16.99
C ILE A 95 1.66 -0.70 -17.34
N LEU A 96 2.67 -0.20 -18.05
CA LEU A 96 2.77 1.21 -18.40
C LEU A 96 2.08 1.48 -19.73
N ILE A 97 1.15 2.44 -19.75
CA ILE A 97 0.51 2.97 -20.96
C ILE A 97 0.51 4.50 -20.93
N ASP A 98 0.32 5.15 -22.08
CA ASP A 98 0.22 6.61 -22.13
C ASP A 98 -1.23 7.05 -21.96
N PHE A 99 -1.56 7.70 -20.84
CA PHE A 99 -2.93 8.13 -20.59
C PHE A 99 -3.35 9.32 -21.48
N ASN A 100 -2.42 9.99 -22.14
CA ASN A 100 -2.75 11.07 -23.07
C ASN A 100 -3.34 10.53 -24.38
N GLU A 101 -3.16 9.25 -24.68
CA GLU A 101 -3.79 8.56 -25.83
C GLU A 101 -5.26 8.22 -25.54
N LEU A 102 -5.78 8.58 -24.36
CA LEU A 102 -7.09 8.18 -23.86
C LEU A 102 -8.15 9.29 -24.00
N THR A 103 -9.36 8.91 -24.41
CA THR A 103 -10.53 9.78 -24.31
C THR A 103 -11.14 9.67 -22.91
N ASN A 104 -11.49 10.81 -22.29
CA ASN A 104 -12.08 10.87 -20.95
C ASN A 104 -11.22 10.21 -19.85
N ARG A 105 -10.01 10.77 -19.65
CA ARG A 105 -8.96 10.27 -18.75
C ARG A 105 -9.47 9.85 -17.38
N ASP A 106 -10.26 10.68 -16.70
CA ASP A 106 -10.71 10.41 -15.32
C ASP A 106 -11.56 9.12 -15.22
N LEU A 107 -12.47 8.92 -16.18
CA LEU A 107 -13.33 7.72 -16.22
C LEU A 107 -12.50 6.47 -16.51
N LEU A 108 -11.56 6.56 -17.46
CA LEU A 108 -10.74 5.41 -17.82
C LEU A 108 -9.73 5.06 -16.72
N GLU A 109 -9.16 6.05 -16.04
CA GLU A 109 -8.31 5.83 -14.88
C GLU A 109 -9.08 5.12 -13.75
N ASP A 110 -10.32 5.54 -13.46
CA ASP A 110 -11.17 4.81 -12.51
C ASP A 110 -11.45 3.38 -12.99
N TYR A 111 -11.85 3.19 -14.25
CA TYR A 111 -12.08 1.86 -14.81
C TYR A 111 -10.86 0.93 -14.66
N LEU A 112 -9.67 1.39 -15.06
CA LEU A 112 -8.43 0.62 -14.98
C LEU A 112 -8.10 0.29 -13.53
N ARG A 113 -8.26 1.24 -12.61
CA ARG A 113 -8.05 1.02 -11.17
C ARG A 113 -9.02 -0.01 -10.62
N GLN A 114 -10.31 0.06 -10.97
CA GLN A 114 -11.31 -0.91 -10.49
C GLN A 114 -11.06 -2.30 -11.08
N LYS A 115 -10.73 -2.42 -12.37
CA LYS A 115 -10.36 -3.67 -13.02
C LYS A 115 -9.17 -4.33 -12.33
N SER A 116 -8.11 -3.57 -12.08
CA SER A 116 -6.91 -4.06 -11.37
C SER A 116 -7.26 -4.51 -9.95
N ARG A 117 -8.05 -3.71 -9.22
CA ARG A 117 -8.51 -4.06 -7.87
C ARG A 117 -9.30 -5.36 -7.85
N ILE A 118 -10.27 -5.51 -8.75
CA ILE A 118 -11.08 -6.73 -8.83
C ILE A 118 -10.19 -7.93 -9.17
N TRP A 119 -9.27 -7.78 -10.13
CA TRP A 119 -8.34 -8.83 -10.50
C TRP A 119 -7.48 -9.28 -9.30
N ASN A 120 -6.86 -8.33 -8.59
CA ASN A 120 -6.00 -8.60 -7.41
C ASN A 120 -6.77 -9.27 -6.24
N ILE A 121 -8.06 -8.98 -6.08
CA ILE A 121 -8.89 -9.62 -5.05
C ILE A 121 -9.31 -11.05 -5.46
N THR A 122 -9.58 -11.25 -6.75
CA THR A 122 -10.15 -12.50 -7.28
C THR A 122 -9.09 -13.54 -7.66
N HIS A 123 -7.87 -13.13 -7.95
CA HIS A 123 -6.77 -14.01 -8.36
C HIS A 123 -5.69 -14.06 -7.29
N LYS A 124 -5.36 -15.27 -6.84
CA LYS A 124 -4.28 -15.53 -5.87
C LYS A 124 -3.11 -16.23 -6.54
N ILE A 125 -2.44 -15.50 -7.43
CA ILE A 125 -1.27 -16.00 -8.18
C ILE A 125 -0.01 -15.71 -7.38
N LEU A 126 0.82 -16.73 -7.16
CA LEU A 126 2.07 -16.61 -6.41
C LEU A 126 3.28 -16.86 -7.31
N LEU A 127 4.28 -15.96 -7.26
CA LEU A 127 5.60 -16.16 -7.85
C LEU A 127 6.62 -16.33 -6.71
N LYS A 128 7.08 -17.57 -6.50
CA LYS A 128 7.99 -17.93 -5.39
C LYS A 128 7.44 -17.52 -4.00
N GLY A 129 6.13 -17.61 -3.82
CA GLY A 129 5.46 -17.27 -2.55
C GLY A 129 5.02 -15.81 -2.42
N TYR A 130 5.44 -14.93 -3.33
CA TYR A 130 4.98 -13.54 -3.37
C TYR A 130 3.74 -13.40 -4.24
N GLU A 131 2.69 -12.78 -3.71
CA GLU A 131 1.43 -12.56 -4.43
C GLU A 131 1.63 -11.53 -5.55
N VAL A 132 1.12 -11.82 -6.75
CA VAL A 132 1.17 -10.88 -7.87
C VAL A 132 0.06 -9.85 -7.73
N GLU A 133 0.44 -8.59 -7.63
CA GLU A 133 -0.49 -7.46 -7.70
C GLU A 133 -0.26 -6.69 -9.00
N ILE A 134 -1.30 -6.53 -9.80
CA ILE A 134 -1.24 -5.83 -11.08
C ILE A 134 -1.73 -4.40 -10.93
N TYR A 135 -1.02 -3.49 -11.58
CA TYR A 135 -1.38 -2.09 -11.70
C TYR A 135 -1.26 -1.64 -13.16
N VAL A 136 -2.18 -0.80 -13.62
CA VAL A 136 -2.03 -0.06 -14.88
C VAL A 136 -1.67 1.37 -14.52
N GLN A 137 -0.54 1.83 -15.03
CA GLN A 137 0.08 3.09 -14.62
C GLN A 137 0.29 3.99 -15.84
N ASP A 138 0.01 5.28 -15.67
CA ASP A 138 0.34 6.29 -16.69
C ASP A 138 1.85 6.47 -16.76
N THR A 139 2.42 6.43 -17.97
CA THR A 139 3.84 6.74 -18.19
C THR A 139 4.24 8.16 -17.75
N ASN A 140 3.28 9.07 -17.60
CA ASN A 140 3.52 10.47 -17.26
C ASN A 140 3.38 10.77 -15.76
N GLU A 141 2.96 9.80 -14.93
CA GLU A 141 2.79 10.05 -13.50
C GLU A 141 4.13 10.00 -12.73
N PRO A 142 4.34 10.84 -11.71
CA PRO A 142 5.52 10.73 -10.86
C PRO A 142 5.59 9.39 -10.12
N HIS A 143 6.61 8.59 -10.42
CA HIS A 143 6.79 7.27 -9.80
C HIS A 143 7.91 7.30 -8.75
N TYR A 144 7.51 7.34 -7.47
CA TYR A 144 8.43 7.31 -6.32
C TYR A 144 8.80 5.87 -5.95
N THR A 145 9.78 5.29 -6.65
CA THR A 145 10.31 3.95 -6.36
C THR A 145 11.79 3.94 -6.03
N ALA A 146 12.27 2.96 -5.25
CA ALA A 146 13.70 2.72 -5.07
C ALA A 146 14.33 2.08 -6.30
N GLY A 147 13.63 1.17 -6.97
CA GLY A 147 14.10 0.49 -8.16
C GLY A 147 12.95 0.12 -9.08
N GLU A 148 13.24 0.09 -10.37
CA GLU A 148 12.30 -0.22 -11.44
C GLU A 148 13.01 -1.09 -12.47
N TYR A 149 12.49 -2.28 -12.70
CA TYR A 149 13.03 -3.25 -13.65
C TYR A 149 12.05 -3.45 -14.80
N SER A 150 12.47 -3.15 -16.03
CA SER A 150 11.72 -3.45 -17.24
C SER A 150 11.81 -4.94 -17.54
N LEU A 151 10.66 -5.61 -17.53
CA LEU A 151 10.53 -7.02 -17.92
C LEU A 151 10.63 -7.13 -19.44
N MET A 152 10.02 -6.20 -20.19
CA MET A 152 10.07 -6.23 -21.66
C MET A 152 11.49 -6.09 -22.19
N ASN A 153 12.31 -5.24 -21.55
CA ASN A 153 13.71 -5.02 -21.94
C ASN A 153 14.72 -5.83 -21.10
N ASN A 154 14.25 -6.63 -20.14
CA ASN A 154 15.05 -7.41 -19.20
C ASN A 154 16.23 -6.63 -18.57
N ARG A 155 15.95 -5.40 -18.11
CA ARG A 155 16.97 -4.48 -17.56
C ARG A 155 16.39 -3.54 -16.53
N TRP A 156 17.26 -3.02 -15.67
CA TRP A 156 16.90 -1.94 -14.74
C TRP A 156 16.69 -0.62 -15.51
N ASN A 157 15.50 -0.04 -15.38
CA ASN A 157 15.27 1.37 -15.73
C ASN A 157 15.85 2.27 -14.62
N LYS A 158 15.69 1.83 -13.36
CA LYS A 158 16.27 2.46 -12.18
C LYS A 158 16.78 1.38 -11.23
N ARG A 159 18.09 1.35 -10.96
CA ARG A 159 18.66 0.40 -10.00
C ARG A 159 18.40 0.83 -8.55
N PRO A 160 18.04 -0.08 -7.64
CA PRO A 160 17.94 0.23 -6.24
C PRO A 160 19.31 0.53 -5.65
N PHE A 161 19.35 1.50 -4.75
CA PHE A 161 20.58 1.89 -4.07
C PHE A 161 20.67 1.25 -2.68
N LEU A 162 21.79 0.56 -2.41
CA LEU A 162 22.10 0.00 -1.10
C LEU A 162 22.80 1.07 -0.24
N GLY A 163 22.02 2.01 0.27
CA GLY A 163 22.49 3.05 1.18
C GLY A 163 22.11 2.78 2.63
N LYS A 164 22.99 3.10 3.59
CA LYS A 164 22.57 3.20 4.99
C LYS A 164 21.63 4.39 5.15
N MET A 165 20.35 4.10 5.21
CA MET A 165 19.30 5.08 5.46
C MET A 165 19.14 5.24 6.96
N ASN A 166 19.41 6.44 7.48
CA ASN A 166 19.21 6.73 8.89
C ASN A 166 17.73 7.02 9.14
N ILE A 167 16.95 5.95 9.30
CA ILE A 167 15.51 6.04 9.58
C ILE A 167 15.31 6.14 11.08
N ASP A 168 14.60 7.16 11.51
CA ASP A 168 14.14 7.30 12.90
C ASP A 168 12.93 6.39 13.16
N TYR A 169 13.22 5.12 13.42
CA TYR A 169 12.19 4.12 13.73
C TYR A 169 11.43 4.42 15.02
N GLN A 170 12.00 5.18 15.96
CA GLN A 170 11.29 5.57 17.17
C GLN A 170 10.16 6.55 16.82
N THR A 171 10.43 7.53 15.97
CA THR A 171 9.39 8.44 15.46
C THR A 171 8.34 7.68 14.64
N VAL A 172 8.73 6.70 13.83
CA VAL A 172 7.78 5.85 13.09
C VAL A 172 6.84 5.11 14.05
N LYS A 173 7.38 4.47 15.09
CA LYS A 173 6.60 3.74 16.10
C LYS A 173 5.62 4.66 16.84
N GLN A 174 6.10 5.80 17.34
CA GLN A 174 5.28 6.75 18.08
C GLN A 174 4.12 7.30 17.24
N LYS A 175 4.38 7.67 15.99
CA LYS A 175 3.35 8.17 15.08
C LYS A 175 2.36 7.08 14.67
N ALA A 176 2.83 5.86 14.44
CA ALA A 176 1.96 4.74 14.13
C ALA A 176 1.03 4.42 15.31
N ALA A 177 1.57 4.27 16.52
CA ALA A 177 0.81 4.04 17.75
C ALA A 177 -0.29 5.09 17.94
N LYS A 178 0.05 6.38 17.81
CA LYS A 178 -0.96 7.44 17.92
C LYS A 178 -2.11 7.28 16.91
N ILE A 179 -1.82 6.89 15.68
CA ILE A 179 -2.86 6.70 14.66
C ILE A 179 -3.65 5.41 14.92
N MET A 180 -3.01 4.38 15.50
CA MET A 180 -3.69 3.18 15.97
C MET A 180 -4.73 3.53 17.04
N ASP A 181 -4.35 4.34 18.03
CA ASP A 181 -5.28 4.84 19.07
C ASP A 181 -6.47 5.58 18.45
N GLU A 182 -6.23 6.49 17.50
CA GLU A 182 -7.30 7.22 16.81
C GLU A 182 -8.25 6.29 16.02
N ILE A 183 -7.74 5.18 15.48
CA ILE A 183 -8.55 4.15 14.79
C ILE A 183 -9.34 3.31 15.80
N ASP A 184 -8.76 3.05 16.98
CA ASP A 184 -9.40 2.34 18.07
C ASP A 184 -10.56 3.18 18.63
N ASP A 185 -10.36 4.49 18.86
CA ASP A 185 -11.42 5.44 19.23
C ASP A 185 -12.58 5.43 18.21
N ALA A 186 -12.26 5.45 16.91
CA ALA A 186 -13.29 5.41 15.85
C ALA A 186 -14.05 4.07 15.82
N TYR A 187 -13.38 2.98 16.19
CA TYR A 187 -14.01 1.67 16.30
C TYR A 187 -14.94 1.60 17.52
N ASP A 188 -14.57 2.24 18.64
CA ASP A 188 -15.40 2.26 19.84
C ASP A 188 -16.71 3.02 19.61
N LEU A 189 -16.65 4.17 18.92
CA LEU A 189 -17.85 4.87 18.43
C LEU A 189 -18.76 3.94 17.62
N PHE A 190 -18.17 3.14 16.72
CA PHE A 190 -18.93 2.15 15.93
C PHE A 190 -19.56 1.06 16.82
N ALA A 191 -18.80 0.55 17.80
CA ALA A 191 -19.27 -0.48 18.74
C ALA A 191 -20.42 0.03 19.64
N GLU A 192 -20.39 1.31 20.00
CA GLU A 192 -21.44 2.02 20.75
C GLU A 192 -22.67 2.37 19.90
N LYS A 193 -22.61 2.08 18.59
CA LYS A 193 -23.64 2.37 17.57
C LYS A 193 -23.80 3.84 17.22
N ASP A 194 -22.84 4.68 17.56
CA ASP A 194 -22.72 6.05 17.07
C ASP A 194 -22.11 6.04 15.65
N PHE A 195 -22.89 5.47 14.71
CA PHE A 195 -22.42 5.17 13.36
C PHE A 195 -22.07 6.41 12.54
N LEU A 196 -22.75 7.54 12.78
CA LEU A 196 -22.45 8.78 12.06
C LEU A 196 -21.06 9.30 12.45
N GLU A 197 -20.83 9.44 13.75
CA GLU A 197 -19.58 9.90 14.35
C GLU A 197 -18.43 8.95 14.01
N ALA A 198 -18.65 7.63 14.10
CA ALA A 198 -17.66 6.63 13.72
C ALA A 198 -17.26 6.74 12.24
N LYS A 199 -18.24 6.94 11.35
CA LYS A 199 -17.99 7.13 9.92
C LYS A 199 -17.20 8.41 9.67
N GLU A 200 -17.60 9.52 10.27
CA GLU A 200 -16.93 10.82 10.10
C GLU A 200 -15.49 10.79 10.63
N ALA A 201 -15.27 10.19 11.81
CA ALA A 201 -13.94 9.98 12.37
C ALA A 201 -13.07 9.11 11.44
N GLY A 202 -13.61 7.98 10.98
CA GLY A 202 -12.92 7.08 10.06
C GLY A 202 -12.54 7.75 8.73
N ASP A 203 -13.47 8.51 8.13
CA ASP A 203 -13.21 9.28 6.91
C ASP A 203 -12.11 10.33 7.13
N ALA A 204 -12.16 11.06 8.25
CA ALA A 204 -11.15 12.07 8.59
C ALA A 204 -9.75 11.45 8.77
N ILE A 205 -9.64 10.32 9.47
CA ILE A 205 -8.37 9.59 9.66
C ILE A 205 -7.82 9.12 8.31
N MET A 206 -8.66 8.50 7.47
CA MET A 206 -8.25 8.00 6.15
C MET A 206 -7.76 9.14 5.24
N GLU A 207 -8.48 10.26 5.19
CA GLU A 207 -8.11 11.42 4.40
C GLU A 207 -6.80 12.06 4.89
N ARG A 208 -6.62 12.16 6.21
CA ARG A 208 -5.35 12.61 6.80
C ARG A 208 -4.21 11.66 6.43
N LEU A 209 -4.40 10.35 6.53
CA LEU A 209 -3.40 9.34 6.17
C LEU A 209 -2.98 9.42 4.70
N ARG A 210 -3.94 9.61 3.79
CA ARG A 210 -3.68 9.78 2.34
C ARG A 210 -2.79 10.99 2.07
N ARG A 211 -3.14 12.15 2.62
CA ARG A 211 -2.34 13.39 2.48
C ARG A 211 -0.97 13.24 3.14
N TYR A 212 -0.92 12.65 4.32
CA TYR A 212 0.30 12.40 5.07
C TYR A 212 1.28 11.54 4.27
N ARG A 213 0.81 10.40 3.75
CA ARG A 213 1.62 9.51 2.90
C ARG A 213 2.09 10.19 1.62
N LYS A 214 1.21 10.92 0.92
CA LYS A 214 1.54 11.64 -0.31
C LYS A 214 2.69 12.62 -0.08
N ALA A 215 2.58 13.48 0.94
CA ALA A 215 3.62 14.45 1.27
C ALA A 215 4.97 13.78 1.59
N GLY A 216 4.95 12.63 2.28
CA GLY A 216 6.15 11.86 2.54
C GLY A 216 6.81 11.29 1.29
N LEU A 217 6.00 10.72 0.38
CA LEU A 217 6.52 10.20 -0.89
C LEU A 217 7.16 11.31 -1.74
N GLU A 218 6.54 12.49 -1.78
CA GLU A 218 7.04 13.65 -2.53
C GLU A 218 8.34 14.22 -1.94
N SER A 219 8.49 14.25 -0.62
CA SER A 219 9.62 14.88 0.06
C SER A 219 10.79 13.94 0.39
N GLY A 220 10.48 12.76 0.93
CA GLY A 220 11.46 11.77 1.42
C GLY A 220 11.39 10.42 0.69
N GLY A 221 10.55 10.30 -0.34
CA GLY A 221 10.38 9.07 -1.12
C GLY A 221 9.82 7.92 -0.28
N ILE A 222 10.16 6.70 -0.70
CA ILE A 222 9.63 5.47 -0.09
C ILE A 222 10.08 5.24 1.35
N TYR A 223 11.06 6.01 1.82
CA TYR A 223 11.67 5.88 3.15
C TYR A 223 11.30 7.03 4.08
N SER A 224 10.43 7.93 3.64
CA SER A 224 9.81 8.94 4.51
C SER A 224 9.14 8.29 5.70
N ILE A 225 9.16 8.99 6.83
CA ILE A 225 8.50 8.55 8.08
C ILE A 225 7.03 8.27 7.80
N GLU A 226 6.39 9.12 7.00
CA GLU A 226 5.00 9.05 6.60
C GLU A 226 4.66 7.72 5.90
N ASN A 227 5.48 7.32 4.92
CA ASN A 227 5.26 6.08 4.19
C ASN A 227 5.55 4.85 5.05
N LEU A 228 6.55 4.95 5.94
CA LEU A 228 6.86 3.87 6.89
C LEU A 228 5.74 3.69 7.92
N VAL A 229 5.18 4.77 8.46
CA VAL A 229 4.01 4.74 9.36
C VAL A 229 2.83 4.06 8.65
N PHE A 230 2.55 4.41 7.39
CA PHE A 230 1.50 3.74 6.62
C PHE A 230 1.75 2.23 6.47
N LYS A 231 3.00 1.82 6.20
CA LYS A 231 3.38 0.40 6.12
C LYS A 231 3.20 -0.32 7.47
N VAL A 232 3.52 0.33 8.59
CA VAL A 232 3.28 -0.21 9.94
C VAL A 232 1.79 -0.44 10.15
N LEU A 233 0.95 0.56 9.88
CA LEU A 233 -0.51 0.44 10.03
C LEU A 233 -1.08 -0.68 9.16
N ARG A 234 -0.57 -0.85 7.92
CA ARG A 234 -0.96 -1.95 7.03
C ARG A 234 -0.61 -3.31 7.62
N ARG A 235 0.64 -3.48 8.06
CA ARG A 235 1.15 -4.77 8.55
C ARG A 235 0.55 -5.22 9.88
N ASN A 236 -0.01 -4.28 10.65
CA ASN A 236 -0.69 -4.55 11.91
C ASN A 236 -2.23 -4.56 11.74
N ASN A 237 -2.76 -4.69 10.51
CA ASN A 237 -4.19 -4.75 10.18
C ASN A 237 -5.03 -3.51 10.57
N TYR A 238 -4.40 -2.41 10.97
CA TYR A 238 -5.09 -1.19 11.34
C TYR A 238 -5.72 -0.45 10.15
N LEU A 239 -5.12 -0.56 8.95
CA LEU A 239 -5.76 -0.01 7.74
C LEU A 239 -7.03 -0.79 7.35
N GLU A 240 -7.03 -2.11 7.57
CA GLU A 240 -8.22 -2.93 7.38
C GLU A 240 -9.28 -2.59 8.41
N LYS A 241 -8.90 -2.51 9.70
CA LYS A 241 -9.79 -2.06 10.78
C LYS A 241 -10.45 -0.71 10.46
N LEU A 242 -9.67 0.28 10.04
CA LEU A 242 -10.17 1.59 9.62
C LEU A 242 -11.13 1.51 8.41
N SER A 243 -10.81 0.67 7.42
CA SER A 243 -11.70 0.45 6.27
C SER A 243 -13.03 -0.17 6.68
N ASN A 244 -13.00 -1.13 7.61
CA ASN A 244 -14.18 -1.80 8.12
C ASN A 244 -15.06 -0.86 8.95
N VAL A 245 -14.47 -0.03 9.82
CA VAL A 245 -15.22 1.01 10.56
C VAL A 245 -15.98 1.91 9.59
N ARG A 246 -15.32 2.44 8.56
CA ARG A 246 -15.95 3.34 7.58
C ARG A 246 -17.08 2.66 6.81
N THR A 247 -16.85 1.44 6.34
CA THR A 247 -17.80 0.69 5.50
C THR A 247 -19.00 0.25 6.33
N ASN A 248 -18.77 -0.42 7.46
CA ASN A 248 -19.82 -0.97 8.30
C ASN A 248 -20.67 0.14 8.95
N SER A 249 -20.06 1.27 9.32
CA SER A 249 -20.81 2.44 9.81
C SER A 249 -21.73 3.00 8.73
N TYR A 250 -21.23 3.14 7.49
CA TYR A 250 -22.07 3.57 6.37
C TYR A 250 -23.22 2.59 6.11
N ASP A 251 -22.94 1.30 6.05
CA ASP A 251 -23.96 0.26 5.83
C ASP A 251 -25.01 0.26 6.94
N SER A 252 -24.60 0.51 8.19
CA SER A 252 -25.51 0.60 9.33
C SER A 252 -26.39 1.86 9.29
N LEU A 253 -25.87 2.99 8.79
CA LEU A 253 -26.65 4.22 8.59
C LEU A 253 -27.66 4.10 7.44
N MET A 254 -27.29 3.38 6.38
CA MET A 254 -28.13 3.23 5.19
C MET A 254 -29.08 2.03 5.27
N GLY A 255 -28.74 1.05 6.10
CA GLY A 255 -29.52 -0.16 6.31
C GLY A 255 -30.86 0.14 6.97
N VAL A 256 -31.94 -0.38 6.38
CA VAL A 256 -33.28 -0.36 6.99
C VAL A 256 -33.52 -1.73 7.59
N ASN A 257 -33.27 -1.86 8.89
CA ASN A 257 -33.57 -3.09 9.63
C ASN A 257 -35.01 -3.00 10.17
N GLN A 258 -35.87 -3.96 9.81
CA GLN A 258 -37.22 -4.12 10.37
C GLN A 258 -37.18 -4.75 11.77
#